data_AF-H2ANR9-F1
#
_entry.id   AF-H2ANR9-F1
#
_cell.length_a   1.000
_cell.length_b   1.000
_cell.length_c   1.000
_cell.angle_alpha   90.00
_cell.angle_beta   90.00
_cell.angle_gamma   90.00
#
_symmetry.space_group_name_H-M   'P 1'
#
loop_
_entity.id
_entity.type
_entity.pdbx_description
1 polymer ?
#
loop_
_entity_poly.entity_id
_entity_poly.type
_entity_poly.pdbx_seq_one_letter_code
_entity_poly.pdbx_strand_id
1 'polypeptide(L)'
;MKINVTKPFQLLQYVCYIFVVLLLQIVVVGPLSILIFNDFYTRLIPDDSLQFVPISKFDQGKVEDVLIFKQDIDRISLNDDLINLDNNGISEKIPLREFINYELDFAFDFYCQSELETFNLQNVKISIQANDLPLYVLEMPIICITKNDTILLNSHTSRLELWQLEWLNKIHIDNVVTVPSNVDIISIVINKPSHSHFLVKPDSNLNFRMDFTNDLRNMMLRKRTITHIIGILIVNILLNLLFLLITVITFIVTSNKLNKKIFLMKKNQKLNK
;
A
#
# COMPACT_ATOMS: atom_id res chain seq x y z
N MET A 1 32.28 -25.47 51.16
CA MET A 1 31.37 -24.45 50.59
C MET A 1 30.24 -25.17 49.86
N LYS A 2 29.01 -25.18 50.39
CA LYS A 2 27.87 -25.87 49.75
C LYS A 2 27.37 -25.02 48.60
N ILE A 3 27.64 -25.43 47.36
CA ILE A 3 27.13 -24.75 46.17
C ILE A 3 25.63 -25.02 46.10
N ASN A 4 24.84 -23.96 46.19
CA ASN A 4 23.38 -24.06 46.22
C ASN A 4 22.85 -24.22 44.79
N VAL A 5 22.79 -25.47 44.32
CA VAL A 5 22.43 -25.85 42.94
C VAL A 5 20.96 -25.54 42.60
N THR A 6 20.13 -25.22 43.59
CA THR A 6 18.69 -24.91 43.42
C THR A 6 18.43 -23.65 42.58
N LYS A 7 19.24 -22.60 42.74
CA LYS A 7 19.07 -21.33 42.00
C LYS A 7 19.28 -21.46 40.48
N PRO A 8 20.35 -22.10 39.97
CA PRO A 8 20.53 -22.27 38.52
C PRO A 8 19.46 -23.19 37.90
N PHE A 9 18.97 -24.20 38.63
CA PHE A 9 17.87 -25.04 38.14
C PHE A 9 16.55 -24.28 38.01
N GLN A 10 16.23 -23.37 38.93
CA GLN A 10 15.05 -22.50 38.82
C GLN A 10 15.15 -21.56 37.61
N LEU A 11 16.31 -20.97 37.37
CA LEU A 11 16.54 -20.11 36.21
C LEU A 11 16.38 -20.89 34.90
N LEU A 12 16.94 -22.10 34.81
CA LEU A 12 16.78 -22.99 33.65
C LEU A 12 15.30 -23.30 33.39
N GLN A 13 14.52 -23.53 34.44
CA GLN A 13 13.08 -23.80 34.32
C GLN A 13 12.33 -22.58 33.77
N TYR A 14 12.60 -21.36 34.25
CA TYR A 14 12.01 -20.14 33.70
C TYR A 14 12.40 -19.89 32.25
N VAL A 15 13.68 -20.10 31.89
CA VAL A 15 14.16 -19.97 30.51
C VAL A 15 13.46 -20.98 29.61
N CYS A 16 13.29 -22.23 30.07
CA CYS A 16 12.59 -23.26 29.31
C CYS A 16 11.11 -22.88 29.09
N TYR A 17 10.43 -22.33 30.11
CA TYR A 17 9.06 -21.83 29.94
C TYR A 17 8.98 -20.66 28.97
N ILE A 18 9.87 -19.67 29.08
CA ILE A 18 9.93 -18.54 28.13
C ILE A 18 10.15 -19.07 26.71
N PHE A 19 11.07 -20.02 26.53
CA PHE A 19 11.38 -20.60 25.24
C PHE A 19 10.18 -21.34 24.64
N VAL A 20 9.47 -22.13 25.43
CA VAL A 20 8.25 -22.84 24.99
C VAL A 20 7.15 -21.85 24.59
N VAL A 21 6.94 -20.79 25.39
CA VAL A 21 5.95 -19.76 25.07
C VAL A 21 6.32 -19.03 23.78
N LEU A 22 7.58 -18.66 23.62
CA LEU A 22 8.08 -17.98 22.42
C LEU A 22 7.95 -18.88 21.18
N LEU A 23 8.27 -20.16 21.31
CA LEU A 23 8.10 -21.14 20.23
C LEU A 23 6.63 -21.28 19.84
N LEU A 24 5.71 -21.34 20.82
CA LEU A 24 4.27 -21.37 20.56
C LEU A 24 3.79 -20.08 19.87
N GLN A 25 4.31 -18.92 20.25
CA GLN A 25 4.03 -17.65 19.58
C GLN A 25 4.47 -17.66 18.12
N ILE A 26 5.71 -18.07 17.85
CA ILE A 26 6.27 -18.01 16.48
C ILE A 26 5.66 -19.09 15.58
N VAL A 27 5.43 -20.30 16.10
CA VAL A 27 5.01 -21.45 15.28
C VAL A 27 3.48 -21.51 15.11
N VAL A 28 2.72 -21.09 16.12
CA VAL A 28 1.26 -21.26 16.12
C VAL A 28 0.54 -19.92 16.05
N VAL A 29 0.74 -19.04 17.03
CA VAL A 29 -0.10 -17.83 17.18
C VAL A 29 0.21 -16.82 16.07
N GLY A 30 1.47 -16.61 15.74
CA GLY A 30 1.93 -15.68 14.71
C GLY A 30 1.35 -16.03 13.33
N PRO A 31 1.62 -17.23 12.78
CA PRO A 31 1.07 -17.64 11.49
C PRO A 31 -0.46 -17.60 11.46
N LEU A 32 -1.11 -18.01 12.54
CA LEU A 32 -2.57 -17.94 12.65
C LEU A 32 -3.08 -16.50 12.61
N SER A 33 -2.40 -15.56 13.29
CA SER A 33 -2.78 -14.14 13.26
C SER A 33 -2.64 -13.52 11.87
N ILE A 34 -1.60 -13.93 11.12
CA ILE A 34 -1.39 -13.50 9.73
C ILE A 34 -2.51 -14.03 8.84
N LEU A 35 -2.84 -15.32 8.94
CA LEU A 35 -3.88 -15.94 8.12
C LEU A 35 -5.25 -15.31 8.38
N ILE A 36 -5.64 -15.14 9.65
CA ILE A 36 -6.93 -14.55 10.03
C ILE A 36 -7.01 -13.10 9.55
N PHE A 37 -5.95 -12.31 9.76
CA PHE A 37 -5.96 -10.93 9.32
C PHE A 37 -5.98 -10.81 7.80
N ASN A 38 -5.24 -11.66 7.07
CA ASN A 38 -5.23 -11.66 5.62
C ASN A 38 -6.61 -12.01 5.03
N ASP A 39 -7.29 -13.02 5.58
CA ASP A 39 -8.67 -13.36 5.17
C ASP A 39 -9.67 -12.23 5.50
N PHE A 40 -9.52 -11.59 6.66
CA PHE A 40 -10.32 -10.41 6.99
C PHE A 40 -10.06 -9.23 6.04
N TYR A 41 -8.79 -8.95 5.74
CA TYR A 41 -8.36 -7.82 4.93
C TYR A 41 -8.83 -7.97 3.47
N THR A 42 -8.61 -9.14 2.86
CA THR A 42 -9.01 -9.43 1.47
C THR A 42 -10.53 -9.38 1.27
N ARG A 43 -11.31 -9.74 2.28
CA ARG A 43 -12.78 -9.58 2.24
C ARG A 43 -13.24 -8.14 2.41
N LEU A 44 -12.46 -7.33 3.15
CA LEU A 44 -12.80 -5.93 3.40
C LEU A 44 -12.43 -5.04 2.23
N ILE A 45 -11.26 -5.30 1.63
CA ILE A 45 -10.66 -4.58 0.53
C ILE A 45 -10.23 -5.64 -0.48
N PRO A 46 -10.99 -5.82 -1.57
CA PRO A 46 -10.64 -6.81 -2.57
C PRO A 46 -9.33 -6.39 -3.27
N ASP A 47 -8.56 -7.37 -3.75
CA ASP A 47 -7.22 -7.11 -4.30
C ASP A 47 -7.25 -6.24 -5.58
N ASP A 48 -8.39 -6.20 -6.27
CA ASP A 48 -8.67 -5.36 -7.44
C ASP A 48 -9.09 -3.93 -7.10
N SER A 49 -9.08 -3.56 -5.82
CA SER A 49 -9.44 -2.21 -5.36
C SER A 49 -8.46 -1.11 -5.77
N LEU A 50 -7.30 -1.49 -6.29
CA LEU A 50 -6.29 -0.57 -6.80
C LEU A 50 -5.81 -1.06 -8.16
N GLN A 51 -6.00 -0.23 -9.19
CA GLN A 51 -5.51 -0.47 -10.54
C GLN A 51 -4.37 0.49 -10.85
N PHE A 52 -3.20 -0.08 -11.15
CA PHE A 52 -2.05 0.66 -11.64
C PHE A 52 -2.10 0.74 -13.16
N VAL A 53 -1.99 1.95 -13.71
CA VAL A 53 -2.04 2.20 -15.15
C VAL A 53 -0.81 3.00 -15.56
N PRO A 54 0.17 2.39 -16.25
CA PRO A 54 1.33 3.12 -16.71
C PRO A 54 0.93 4.10 -17.83
N ILE A 55 1.58 5.26 -17.89
CA ILE A 55 1.27 6.30 -18.90
C ILE A 55 1.49 5.79 -20.33
N SER A 56 2.32 4.77 -20.51
CA SER A 56 2.59 4.12 -21.79
C SER A 56 1.36 3.43 -22.40
N LYS A 57 0.30 3.20 -21.61
CA LYS A 57 -0.98 2.67 -22.07
C LYS A 57 -1.89 3.71 -22.71
N PHE A 58 -1.57 4.99 -22.60
CA PHE A 58 -2.37 6.06 -23.16
C PHE A 58 -1.97 6.33 -24.60
N ASP A 59 -2.96 6.57 -25.45
CA ASP A 59 -2.71 7.12 -26.77
C ASP A 59 -2.17 8.54 -26.64
N GLN A 60 -0.92 8.73 -27.05
CA GLN A 60 -0.25 10.02 -27.02
C GLN A 60 -0.56 10.82 -28.30
N GLY A 61 -1.31 11.89 -28.15
CA GLY A 61 -1.50 12.94 -29.14
C GLY A 61 -0.62 14.16 -28.86
N LYS A 62 -0.19 14.86 -29.91
CA LYS A 62 0.48 16.15 -29.79
C LYS A 62 -0.14 17.15 -30.76
N VAL A 63 -0.61 18.27 -30.22
CA VAL A 63 -1.14 19.39 -30.99
C VAL A 63 -0.41 20.64 -30.53
N GLU A 64 0.49 21.16 -31.37
CA GLU A 64 1.30 22.35 -31.05
C GLU A 64 2.03 22.24 -29.70
N ASP A 65 1.62 23.08 -28.73
CA ASP A 65 2.14 23.15 -27.37
C ASP A 65 1.31 22.36 -26.34
N VAL A 66 0.49 21.44 -26.82
CA VAL A 66 -0.35 20.58 -25.99
C VAL A 66 -0.02 19.12 -26.22
N LEU A 67 0.32 18.42 -25.13
CA LEU A 67 0.48 16.97 -25.08
C LEU A 67 -0.80 16.38 -24.48
N ILE A 68 -1.40 15.42 -25.19
CA ILE A 68 -2.65 14.79 -24.80
C ILE A 68 -2.38 13.30 -24.63
N PHE A 69 -2.70 12.75 -23.47
CA PHE A 69 -2.73 11.32 -23.21
C PHE A 69 -4.19 10.93 -23.06
N LYS A 70 -4.75 10.19 -24.00
CA LYS A 70 -6.17 9.82 -24.00
C LYS A 70 -6.30 8.30 -23.93
N GLN A 71 -7.23 7.80 -23.11
CA GLN A 71 -7.52 6.36 -23.07
C GLN A 71 -8.98 6.08 -22.73
N ASP A 72 -9.51 5.02 -23.35
CA ASP A 72 -10.84 4.50 -23.05
C ASP A 72 -10.79 3.65 -21.77
N ILE A 73 -11.88 3.67 -21.01
CA ILE A 73 -12.12 2.84 -19.83
C ILE A 73 -13.00 1.67 -20.26
N ASP A 74 -12.56 0.45 -19.95
CA ASP A 74 -13.35 -0.75 -20.09
C ASP A 74 -14.00 -1.08 -18.74
N ARG A 75 -15.33 -1.12 -18.72
CA ARG A 75 -16.09 -1.35 -17.49
C ARG A 75 -16.37 -2.84 -17.36
N ILE A 76 -15.74 -3.46 -16.37
CA ILE A 76 -15.79 -4.89 -16.13
C ILE A 76 -16.82 -5.20 -15.05
N SER A 77 -17.68 -6.19 -15.29
CA SER A 77 -18.69 -6.64 -14.34
C SER A 77 -18.03 -7.15 -13.05
N LEU A 78 -18.75 -7.17 -11.92
CA LEU A 78 -18.20 -7.66 -10.63
C LEU A 78 -17.83 -9.15 -10.63
N ASN A 79 -18.32 -9.93 -11.60
CA ASN A 79 -18.13 -11.38 -11.65
C ASN A 79 -16.90 -11.80 -12.45
N ASP A 80 -16.39 -10.93 -13.31
CA ASP A 80 -15.23 -11.22 -14.15
C ASP A 80 -13.92 -10.81 -13.45
N ASP A 81 -12.79 -11.35 -13.87
CA ASP A 81 -11.50 -10.96 -13.28
C ASP A 81 -11.02 -9.63 -13.87
N LEU A 82 -10.54 -8.72 -13.01
CA LEU A 82 -9.92 -7.46 -13.44
C LEU A 82 -8.51 -7.75 -13.96
N ILE A 83 -8.23 -7.38 -15.21
CA ILE A 83 -6.92 -7.64 -15.84
C ILE A 83 -5.92 -6.56 -15.41
N ASN A 84 -4.72 -6.96 -14.99
CA ASN A 84 -3.63 -6.03 -14.71
C ASN A 84 -2.97 -5.57 -16.01
N LEU A 85 -2.65 -4.28 -16.10
CA LEU A 85 -2.02 -3.69 -17.28
C LEU A 85 -0.49 -3.74 -17.16
N ASP A 86 0.16 -4.53 -18.01
CA ASP A 86 1.63 -4.62 -18.09
C ASP A 86 2.24 -3.44 -18.85
N ASN A 87 3.39 -2.92 -18.42
CA ASN A 87 4.09 -1.84 -19.13
C ASN A 87 4.79 -2.32 -20.42
N ASN A 88 4.01 -2.68 -21.43
CA ASN A 88 4.48 -3.20 -22.73
C ASN A 88 4.53 -2.14 -23.85
N GLY A 89 4.11 -0.89 -23.56
CA GLY A 89 4.06 0.20 -24.55
C GLY A 89 2.94 0.09 -25.58
N ILE A 90 1.99 -0.82 -25.39
CA ILE A 90 0.82 -1.00 -26.25
C ILE A 90 -0.37 -0.36 -25.56
N SER A 91 -1.06 0.52 -26.28
CA SER A 91 -2.31 1.14 -25.82
C SER A 91 -3.39 0.09 -25.63
N GLU A 92 -3.95 0.05 -24.41
CA GLU A 92 -4.97 -0.91 -24.00
C GLU A 92 -5.97 -0.19 -23.10
N LYS A 93 -7.25 -0.53 -23.21
CA LYS A 93 -8.30 0.11 -22.41
C LYS A 93 -8.05 -0.08 -20.92
N ILE A 94 -8.42 0.89 -20.11
CA ILE A 94 -8.23 0.83 -18.66
C ILE A 94 -9.35 0.00 -18.04
N PRO A 95 -9.07 -1.20 -17.49
CA PRO A 95 -10.10 -2.02 -16.89
C PRO A 95 -10.46 -1.46 -15.51
N LEU A 96 -11.72 -1.04 -15.33
CA LEU A 96 -12.27 -0.62 -14.04
C LEU A 96 -13.59 -1.34 -13.78
N ARG A 97 -13.93 -1.58 -12.52
CA ARG A 97 -15.23 -2.17 -12.18
C ARG A 97 -16.41 -1.26 -12.58
N GLU A 98 -17.47 -1.90 -13.04
CA GLU A 98 -18.79 -1.28 -13.20
C GLU A 98 -19.37 -0.80 -11.87
N PHE A 99 -20.15 0.28 -11.91
CA PHE A 99 -20.89 0.86 -10.76
C PHE A 99 -20.05 1.32 -9.56
N ILE A 100 -18.71 1.31 -9.66
CA ILE A 100 -17.80 1.77 -8.62
C ILE A 100 -17.13 3.09 -9.06
N ASN A 101 -17.06 4.04 -8.13
CA ASN A 101 -16.30 5.27 -8.30
C ASN A 101 -14.85 5.03 -7.90
N TYR A 102 -13.92 5.72 -8.57
CA TYR A 102 -12.50 5.60 -8.28
C TYR A 102 -11.90 6.97 -7.95
N GLU A 103 -11.06 7.05 -6.92
CA GLU A 103 -10.14 8.15 -6.72
C GLU A 103 -8.91 7.97 -7.62
N LEU A 104 -8.52 9.03 -8.32
CA LEU A 104 -7.33 9.06 -9.17
C LEU A 104 -6.16 9.67 -8.42
N ASP A 105 -5.08 8.90 -8.26
CA ASP A 105 -3.77 9.42 -7.87
C ASP A 105 -2.90 9.57 -9.13
N PHE A 106 -2.21 10.70 -9.23
CA PHE A 106 -1.40 11.07 -10.39
C PHE A 106 0.08 11.11 -10.02
N ALA A 107 0.89 10.27 -10.67
CA ALA A 107 2.34 10.24 -10.49
C ALA A 107 3.03 10.40 -11.85
N PHE A 108 3.58 11.58 -12.10
CA PHE A 108 4.13 11.94 -13.39
C PHE A 108 5.52 12.53 -13.26
N ASP A 109 6.47 11.83 -13.86
CA ASP A 109 7.90 12.12 -13.82
C ASP A 109 8.37 12.44 -15.24
N PHE A 110 8.97 13.62 -15.44
CA PHE A 110 9.42 14.03 -16.76
C PHE A 110 10.60 14.99 -16.72
N TYR A 111 11.36 14.97 -17.81
CA TYR A 111 12.36 15.97 -18.10
C TYR A 111 11.79 17.02 -19.05
N CYS A 112 12.20 18.27 -18.85
CA CYS A 112 11.90 19.35 -19.78
C CYS A 112 13.21 19.89 -20.36
N GLN A 113 13.22 20.16 -21.66
CA GLN A 113 14.29 20.87 -22.35
C GLN A 113 13.71 22.10 -23.03
N SER A 114 14.27 23.27 -22.76
CA SER A 114 13.91 24.54 -23.39
C SER A 114 14.86 24.82 -24.57
N GLU A 115 14.30 25.23 -25.70
CA GLU A 115 15.10 25.75 -26.83
C GLU A 115 15.57 27.19 -26.57
N LEU A 116 14.89 27.92 -25.68
CA LEU A 116 15.22 29.28 -25.27
C LEU A 116 16.29 29.30 -24.17
N GLU A 117 17.25 30.21 -24.29
CA GLU A 117 18.43 30.32 -23.39
C GLU A 117 18.17 31.18 -22.14
N THR A 118 16.97 31.72 -21.98
CA THR A 118 16.73 32.84 -21.04
C THR A 118 16.27 32.41 -19.65
N PHE A 119 15.40 31.41 -19.53
CA PHE A 119 14.84 30.99 -18.24
C PHE A 119 14.64 29.47 -18.17
N ASN A 120 15.23 28.87 -17.13
CA ASN A 120 15.09 27.46 -16.79
C ASN A 120 13.81 27.18 -15.98
N LEU A 121 13.22 28.18 -15.31
CA LEU A 121 11.95 28.03 -14.61
C LEU A 121 10.78 28.45 -15.49
N GLN A 122 9.82 27.55 -15.71
CA GLN A 122 8.65 27.78 -16.57
C GLN A 122 7.40 27.20 -15.89
N ASN A 123 6.20 27.64 -16.26
CA ASN A 123 4.96 27.05 -15.72
C ASN A 123 4.39 26.01 -16.68
N VAL A 124 3.92 24.89 -16.13
CA VAL A 124 3.13 23.89 -16.85
C VAL A 124 1.71 23.88 -16.32
N LYS A 125 0.74 23.72 -17.22
CA LYS A 125 -0.65 23.49 -16.84
C LYS A 125 -1.06 22.08 -17.22
N ILE A 126 -1.45 21.30 -16.21
CA ILE A 126 -1.92 19.92 -16.35
C ILE A 126 -3.41 19.92 -16.06
N SER A 127 -4.19 19.33 -16.95
CA SER A 127 -5.62 19.12 -16.73
C SER A 127 -6.00 17.68 -16.96
N ILE A 128 -6.82 17.15 -16.07
CA ILE A 128 -7.42 15.82 -16.18
C ILE A 128 -8.85 16.02 -16.60
N GLN A 129 -9.27 15.34 -17.66
CA GLN A 129 -10.59 15.45 -18.23
C GLN A 129 -11.25 14.08 -18.31
N ALA A 130 -12.57 14.07 -18.13
CA ALA A 130 -13.41 12.88 -18.32
C ALA A 130 -14.45 13.20 -19.39
N ASN A 131 -14.54 12.35 -20.42
CA ASN A 131 -15.42 12.58 -21.57
C ASN A 131 -15.26 14.02 -22.13
N ASP A 132 -14.01 14.46 -22.27
CA ASP A 132 -13.59 15.80 -22.72
C ASP A 132 -14.05 16.99 -21.82
N LEU A 133 -14.56 16.73 -20.62
CA LEU A 133 -14.88 17.74 -19.60
C LEU A 133 -13.77 17.84 -18.55
N PRO A 134 -13.25 19.03 -18.23
CA PRO A 134 -12.19 19.18 -17.24
C PRO A 134 -12.71 18.85 -15.83
N LEU A 135 -12.08 17.84 -15.22
CA LEU A 135 -12.34 17.42 -13.85
C LEU A 135 -11.40 18.11 -12.86
N TYR A 136 -10.14 18.29 -13.26
CA TYR A 136 -9.11 18.88 -12.42
C TYR A 136 -8.13 19.67 -13.27
N VAL A 137 -7.64 20.79 -12.72
CA VAL A 137 -6.66 21.66 -13.37
C VAL A 137 -5.63 22.08 -12.34
N LEU A 138 -4.36 21.86 -12.66
CA LEU A 138 -3.22 22.28 -11.88
C LEU A 138 -2.29 23.12 -12.74
N GLU A 139 -1.79 24.20 -12.17
CA GLU A 139 -0.69 24.97 -12.74
C GLU A 139 0.45 24.98 -11.73
N MET A 140 1.67 24.64 -12.18
CA MET A 140 2.83 24.60 -11.32
C MET A 140 4.11 24.96 -12.05
N PRO A 141 5.11 25.52 -11.34
CA PRO A 141 6.43 25.77 -11.91
C PRO A 141 7.20 24.45 -12.10
N ILE A 142 7.95 24.37 -13.19
CA ILE A 142 8.81 23.27 -13.60
C ILE A 142 10.18 23.81 -14.00
N ILE A 143 11.17 22.92 -13.97
CA ILE A 143 12.54 23.21 -14.37
C ILE A 143 12.80 22.58 -15.75
N CYS A 144 13.24 23.40 -16.69
CA CYS A 144 13.61 23.05 -18.05
C CYS A 144 15.10 23.28 -18.27
N ILE A 145 15.78 22.27 -18.77
CA ILE A 145 17.21 22.34 -19.11
C ILE A 145 17.39 23.28 -20.30
N THR A 146 18.32 24.23 -20.18
CA THR A 146 18.76 25.10 -21.26
C THR A 146 20.15 24.69 -21.75
N LYS A 147 20.60 25.24 -22.89
CA LYS A 147 21.94 24.93 -23.44
C LYS A 147 23.10 25.39 -22.56
N ASN A 148 22.85 26.37 -21.68
CA ASN A 148 23.87 26.96 -20.81
C ASN A 148 24.02 26.22 -19.48
N ASP A 149 23.12 25.27 -19.19
CA ASP A 149 23.15 24.51 -17.95
C ASP A 149 24.21 23.41 -18.00
N THR A 150 25.08 23.39 -16.98
CA THR A 150 26.13 22.38 -16.83
C THR A 150 26.04 21.73 -15.45
N ILE A 151 26.14 20.40 -15.40
CA ILE A 151 26.20 19.65 -14.14
C ILE A 151 27.59 19.86 -13.51
N LEU A 152 27.62 20.41 -12.31
CA LEU A 152 28.87 20.48 -11.52
C LEU A 152 29.12 19.10 -10.89
N LEU A 153 30.16 18.40 -11.34
CA LEU A 153 30.53 17.11 -10.77
C LEU A 153 31.10 17.27 -9.37
N ASN A 154 30.41 16.73 -8.37
CA ASN A 154 31.01 16.40 -7.08
C ASN A 154 31.61 14.98 -7.15
N SER A 155 32.78 14.77 -6.53
CA SER A 155 33.67 13.62 -6.73
C SER A 155 33.14 12.24 -6.31
N HIS A 156 31.92 12.12 -5.79
CA HIS A 156 31.43 10.89 -5.15
C HIS A 156 30.04 10.40 -5.60
N THR A 157 29.37 11.08 -6.53
CA THR A 157 28.04 10.68 -7.01
C THR A 157 28.05 10.40 -8.50
N SER A 158 27.21 9.46 -8.95
CA SER A 158 27.11 9.18 -10.38
C SER A 158 26.46 10.38 -11.09
N ARG A 159 26.94 10.68 -12.31
CA ARG A 159 26.41 11.80 -13.11
C ARG A 159 24.91 11.67 -13.38
N LEU A 160 24.41 10.44 -13.51
CA LEU A 160 22.99 10.14 -13.75
C LEU A 160 22.12 10.43 -12.52
N GLU A 161 22.61 10.11 -11.31
CA GLU A 161 21.89 10.45 -10.07
C GLU A 161 21.82 11.96 -9.87
N LEU A 162 22.91 12.69 -10.11
CA LEU A 162 22.89 14.16 -10.05
C LEU A 162 21.90 14.74 -11.06
N TRP A 163 21.88 14.21 -12.28
CA TRP A 163 20.93 14.65 -13.31
C TRP A 163 19.47 14.40 -12.91
N GLN A 164 19.20 13.25 -12.30
CA GLN A 164 17.88 12.93 -11.77
C GLN A 164 17.47 13.81 -10.59
N LEU A 165 18.42 14.23 -9.75
CA LEU A 165 18.12 15.09 -8.61
C LEU A 165 17.83 16.54 -9.02
N GLU A 166 18.55 17.06 -10.02
CA GLU A 166 18.44 18.46 -10.42
C GLU A 166 17.34 18.72 -11.46
N TRP A 167 17.18 17.83 -12.44
CA TRP A 167 16.41 18.13 -13.66
C TRP A 167 15.15 17.30 -13.85
N LEU A 168 14.92 16.29 -13.01
CA LEU A 168 13.69 15.50 -13.06
C LEU A 168 12.57 16.24 -12.34
N ASN A 169 11.54 16.64 -13.08
CA ASN A 169 10.33 17.17 -12.49
C ASN A 169 9.47 15.99 -12.03
N LYS A 170 9.16 15.96 -10.74
CA LYS A 170 8.31 14.93 -10.12
C LYS A 170 7.01 15.57 -9.66
N ILE A 171 5.90 15.07 -10.19
CA ILE A 171 4.56 15.50 -9.82
C ILE A 171 3.84 14.31 -9.24
N HIS A 172 3.65 14.31 -7.92
CA HIS A 172 2.91 13.26 -7.21
C HIS A 172 1.78 13.92 -6.44
N ILE A 173 0.55 13.64 -6.86
CA ILE A 173 -0.66 14.22 -6.28
C ILE A 173 -1.61 13.07 -5.99
N ASP A 174 -1.90 12.90 -4.70
CA ASP A 174 -2.88 11.95 -4.22
C ASP A 174 -4.29 12.60 -4.28
N ASN A 175 -5.31 11.79 -4.54
CA ASN A 175 -6.73 12.19 -4.51
C ASN A 175 -7.03 13.38 -5.43
N VAL A 176 -6.55 13.32 -6.66
CA VAL A 176 -6.71 14.43 -7.62
C VAL A 176 -8.17 14.67 -7.92
N VAL A 177 -8.90 13.60 -8.25
CA VAL A 177 -10.32 13.66 -8.57
C VAL A 177 -10.99 12.29 -8.43
N THR A 178 -12.28 12.30 -8.14
CA THR A 178 -13.14 11.12 -8.22
C THR A 178 -13.61 10.93 -9.66
N VAL A 179 -13.29 9.78 -10.26
CA VAL A 179 -13.76 9.29 -11.56
C VAL A 179 -15.06 8.52 -11.32
N PRO A 180 -16.23 9.05 -11.71
CA PRO A 180 -17.49 8.36 -11.52
C PRO A 180 -17.63 7.14 -12.44
N SER A 181 -18.59 6.28 -12.13
CA SER A 181 -18.87 5.05 -12.89
C SER A 181 -19.36 5.26 -14.32
N ASN A 182 -19.84 6.45 -14.68
CA ASN A 182 -20.35 6.81 -16.02
C ASN A 182 -19.30 7.44 -16.95
N VAL A 183 -18.03 7.45 -16.54
CA VAL A 183 -16.93 7.93 -17.38
C VAL A 183 -16.42 6.77 -18.23
N ASP A 184 -16.35 7.01 -19.54
CA ASP A 184 -15.90 6.05 -20.54
C ASP A 184 -14.52 6.40 -21.09
N ILE A 185 -14.13 7.68 -20.99
CA ILE A 185 -12.89 8.19 -21.56
C ILE A 185 -12.22 9.09 -20.52
N ILE A 186 -10.93 8.88 -20.30
CA ILE A 186 -10.10 9.75 -19.49
C ILE A 186 -8.98 10.33 -20.33
N SER A 187 -8.71 11.63 -20.18
CA SER A 187 -7.61 12.29 -20.85
C SER A 187 -6.82 13.19 -19.91
N ILE A 188 -5.51 13.23 -20.14
CA ILE A 188 -4.57 14.10 -19.45
C ILE A 188 -4.02 15.06 -20.49
N VAL A 189 -4.29 16.33 -20.30
CA VAL A 189 -3.89 17.40 -21.21
C VAL A 189 -2.85 18.25 -20.51
N ILE A 190 -1.64 18.24 -21.06
CA ILE A 190 -0.49 18.97 -20.55
C ILE A 190 -0.17 20.09 -21.54
N ASN A 191 -0.42 21.32 -21.13
CA ASN A 191 0.00 22.50 -21.87
C ASN A 191 1.45 22.77 -21.49
N LYS A 192 2.36 22.44 -22.40
CA LYS A 192 3.79 22.67 -22.21
C LYS A 192 4.12 24.13 -22.51
N PRO A 193 5.18 24.69 -21.90
CA PRO A 193 5.71 25.97 -22.31
C PRO A 193 6.09 25.98 -23.79
N SER A 194 5.89 27.10 -24.47
CA SER A 194 6.29 27.25 -25.86
C SER A 194 7.79 27.02 -26.04
N HIS A 195 8.18 26.40 -27.16
CA HIS A 195 9.57 26.04 -27.47
C HIS A 195 10.24 25.12 -26.45
N SER A 196 9.45 24.31 -25.73
CA SER A 196 9.96 23.24 -24.86
C SER A 196 9.66 21.85 -25.43
N HIS A 197 10.51 20.88 -25.07
CA HIS A 197 10.34 19.47 -25.32
C HIS A 197 10.25 18.72 -23.99
N PHE A 198 9.23 17.89 -23.84
CA PHE A 198 9.06 17.04 -22.66
C PHE A 198 9.45 15.61 -23.01
N LEU A 199 10.22 15.00 -22.11
CA LEU A 199 10.53 13.58 -22.13
C LEU A 199 9.93 12.94 -20.89
N VAL A 200 8.80 12.25 -21.07
CA VAL A 200 8.09 11.57 -20.00
C VAL A 200 8.80 10.28 -19.65
N LYS A 201 9.01 10.04 -18.36
CA LYS A 201 9.62 8.81 -17.87
C LYS A 201 8.60 7.66 -17.98
N PRO A 202 9.01 6.47 -18.44
CA PRO A 202 8.11 5.31 -18.58
C PRO A 202 7.53 4.80 -17.24
N ASP A 203 8.13 5.20 -16.11
CA ASP A 203 7.65 4.85 -14.78
C ASP A 203 6.45 5.70 -14.32
N SER A 204 6.11 6.75 -15.06
CA SER A 204 4.94 7.59 -14.79
C SER A 204 3.65 6.76 -14.89
N ASN A 205 2.73 6.98 -13.96
CA ASN A 205 1.54 6.16 -13.81
C ASN A 205 0.36 6.95 -13.22
N LEU A 206 -0.81 6.37 -13.45
CA LEU A 206 -2.04 6.69 -12.74
C LEU A 206 -2.40 5.52 -11.87
N ASN A 207 -2.82 5.80 -10.64
CA ASN A 207 -3.42 4.80 -9.77
C ASN A 207 -4.89 5.12 -9.60
N PHE A 208 -5.74 4.18 -9.99
CA PHE A 208 -7.17 4.24 -9.74
C PHE A 208 -7.46 3.42 -8.49
N ARG A 209 -7.91 4.09 -7.44
CA ARG A 209 -8.30 3.44 -6.18
C ARG A 209 -9.80 3.47 -6.04
N MET A 210 -10.44 2.35 -5.70
CA MET A 210 -11.87 2.35 -5.40
C MET A 210 -12.18 3.32 -4.25
N ASP A 211 -13.19 4.17 -4.45
CA ASP A 211 -13.69 5.07 -3.43
C ASP A 211 -14.64 4.31 -2.51
N PHE A 212 -14.21 4.06 -1.28
CA PHE A 212 -15.08 3.54 -0.24
C PHE A 212 -15.69 4.71 0.54
N THR A 213 -17.02 4.71 0.69
CA THR A 213 -17.76 5.71 1.49
C THR A 213 -17.32 5.81 2.96
N ASN A 214 -16.51 4.86 3.45
CA ASN A 214 -15.99 4.81 4.81
C ASN A 214 -14.48 5.12 4.83
N ASP A 215 -14.09 6.23 5.45
CA ASP A 215 -12.70 6.73 5.56
C ASP A 215 -11.68 5.68 6.03
N LEU A 216 -12.10 4.75 6.89
CA LEU A 216 -11.22 3.71 7.42
C LEU A 216 -10.75 2.75 6.33
N ARG A 217 -11.60 2.38 5.37
CA ARG A 217 -11.21 1.51 4.25
C ARG A 217 -10.25 2.23 3.31
N ASN A 218 -10.52 3.50 3.00
CA ASN A 218 -9.63 4.35 2.20
C ASN A 218 -8.25 4.49 2.87
N MET A 219 -8.21 4.73 4.20
CA MET A 219 -6.97 4.77 4.97
C MET A 219 -6.23 3.42 4.92
N MET A 220 -6.96 2.31 5.05
CA MET A 220 -6.40 0.96 5.02
C MET A 220 -5.79 0.62 3.66
N LEU A 221 -6.38 1.09 2.58
CA LEU A 221 -5.86 0.90 1.23
C LEU A 221 -4.61 1.77 1.00
N ARG A 222 -4.64 3.05 1.40
CA ARG A 222 -3.50 3.97 1.28
C ARG A 222 -2.26 3.51 2.05
N LYS A 223 -2.46 2.95 3.24
CA LYS A 223 -1.38 2.48 4.12
C LYS A 223 -1.37 0.96 4.28
N ARG A 224 -1.50 0.21 3.18
CA ARG A 224 -1.61 -1.26 3.16
C ARG A 224 -0.60 -1.94 4.09
N THR A 225 0.68 -1.60 3.99
CA THR A 225 1.76 -2.22 4.80
C THR A 225 1.59 -1.96 6.29
N ILE A 226 1.35 -0.70 6.69
CA ILE A 226 1.18 -0.31 8.09
C ILE A 226 -0.09 -0.94 8.66
N THR A 227 -1.20 -0.87 7.91
CA THR A 227 -2.47 -1.52 8.28
C THR A 227 -2.29 -3.01 8.47
N HIS A 228 -1.52 -3.68 7.61
CA HIS A 228 -1.29 -5.10 7.70
C HIS A 228 -0.47 -5.46 8.95
N ILE A 229 0.57 -4.70 9.28
CA ILE A 229 1.37 -4.90 10.50
C ILE A 229 0.51 -4.68 11.76
N ILE A 230 -0.20 -3.55 11.83
CA ILE A 230 -1.05 -3.22 12.97
C ILE A 230 -2.18 -4.25 13.12
N GLY A 231 -2.79 -4.66 12.01
CA GLY A 231 -3.84 -5.65 11.96
C GLY A 231 -3.41 -7.01 12.50
N ILE A 232 -2.27 -7.53 12.03
CA ILE A 232 -1.66 -8.76 12.56
C ILE A 232 -1.44 -8.63 14.06
N LEU A 233 -0.91 -7.49 14.53
CA LEU A 233 -0.62 -7.28 15.94
C LEU A 233 -1.90 -7.28 16.79
N ILE A 234 -2.98 -6.65 16.33
CA ILE A 234 -4.28 -6.66 17.02
C ILE A 234 -4.83 -8.09 17.10
N VAL A 235 -4.83 -8.84 15.99
CA VAL A 235 -5.30 -10.23 15.98
C VAL A 235 -4.45 -11.12 16.88
N ASN A 236 -3.12 -10.93 16.88
CA ASN A 236 -2.21 -11.64 17.77
C ASN A 236 -2.54 -11.36 19.26
N ILE A 237 -2.77 -10.10 19.64
CA ILE A 237 -3.20 -9.74 21.00
C ILE A 237 -4.52 -10.44 21.35
N LEU A 238 -5.51 -10.41 20.46
CA LEU A 238 -6.82 -11.04 20.68
C LEU A 238 -6.68 -12.56 20.86
N LEU A 239 -5.89 -13.23 20.02
CA LEU A 239 -5.60 -14.65 20.16
C LEU A 239 -4.93 -14.96 21.50
N ASN A 240 -3.97 -14.13 21.92
CA ASN A 240 -3.28 -14.30 23.20
C ASN A 240 -4.22 -14.13 24.40
N LEU A 241 -5.11 -13.15 24.36
CA LEU A 241 -6.15 -12.99 25.37
C LEU A 241 -7.08 -14.21 25.41
N LEU A 242 -7.45 -14.74 24.24
CA LEU A 242 -8.32 -15.92 24.13
C LEU A 242 -7.63 -17.19 24.68
N PHE A 243 -6.36 -17.42 24.35
CA PHE A 243 -5.57 -18.50 24.94
C PHE A 243 -5.39 -18.33 26.46
N LEU A 244 -5.17 -17.11 26.94
CA LEU A 244 -5.09 -16.82 28.38
C LEU A 244 -6.41 -17.14 29.08
N LEU A 245 -7.55 -16.71 28.51
CA LEU A 245 -8.86 -17.02 29.07
C LEU A 245 -9.11 -18.53 29.13
N ILE A 246 -8.81 -19.26 28.05
CA ILE A 246 -8.97 -20.73 28.01
C ILE A 246 -8.06 -21.41 29.04
N THR A 247 -6.80 -20.99 29.17
CA THR A 247 -5.88 -21.55 30.16
C THR A 247 -6.32 -21.28 31.59
N VAL A 248 -6.81 -20.08 31.90
CA VAL A 248 -7.39 -19.77 33.22
C VAL A 248 -8.62 -20.64 33.51
N ILE A 249 -9.54 -20.75 32.55
CA ILE A 249 -10.76 -21.56 32.72
C ILE A 249 -10.40 -23.04 32.93
N THR A 250 -9.52 -23.59 32.10
CA THR A 250 -9.08 -24.99 32.21
C THR A 250 -8.34 -25.25 33.52
N PHE A 251 -7.51 -24.31 33.99
CA PHE A 251 -6.85 -24.39 35.29
C PHE A 251 -7.85 -24.41 36.45
N ILE A 252 -8.85 -23.52 36.44
CA ILE A 252 -9.90 -23.50 37.47
C ILE A 252 -10.67 -24.83 37.49
N VAL A 253 -11.08 -25.32 36.31
CA VAL A 253 -11.82 -26.58 36.19
C VAL A 253 -11.01 -27.79 36.68
N THR A 254 -9.73 -27.87 36.31
CA THR A 254 -8.85 -28.98 36.72
C THR A 254 -8.49 -28.92 38.20
N SER A 255 -8.20 -27.74 38.74
CA SER A 255 -7.97 -27.53 40.18
C SER A 255 -9.18 -27.92 41.01
N ASN A 256 -10.39 -27.51 40.60
CA ASN A 256 -11.63 -27.91 41.27
C ASN A 256 -11.87 -29.43 41.23
N LYS A 257 -11.58 -30.09 40.10
CA LYS A 257 -11.62 -31.56 40.00
C LYS A 257 -10.60 -32.23 40.93
N LEU A 258 -9.38 -31.70 41.01
CA LEU A 258 -8.32 -32.24 41.86
C LEU A 258 -8.68 -32.13 43.35
N ASN A 259 -9.16 -30.95 43.77
CA ASN A 259 -9.63 -30.71 45.13
C ASN A 259 -10.79 -31.63 45.52
N LYS A 260 -11.75 -31.84 44.61
CA LYS A 260 -12.86 -32.78 44.81
C LYS A 260 -12.37 -34.23 44.96
N LYS A 261 -11.38 -34.64 44.16
CA LYS A 261 -10.78 -35.99 44.23
C LYS A 261 -10.00 -36.20 45.53
N ILE A 262 -9.22 -35.21 45.96
CA ILE A 262 -8.49 -35.23 47.25
C ILE A 262 -9.46 -35.30 48.43
N PHE A 263 -10.58 -34.55 48.38
CA PHE A 263 -11.61 -34.59 49.41
C PHE A 263 -12.25 -35.98 49.52
N LEU A 264 -12.59 -36.62 48.39
CA LEU A 264 -13.14 -37.98 48.36
C LEU A 264 -12.14 -39.02 48.90
N MET A 265 -10.85 -38.91 48.56
CA MET A 265 -9.81 -39.80 49.10
C MET A 265 -9.66 -39.65 50.62
N LYS A 266 -9.66 -38.42 51.15
CA LYS A 266 -9.61 -38.19 52.61
C LYS A 266 -10.86 -38.71 53.32
N LYS A 267 -12.05 -38.64 52.70
CA LYS A 267 -13.28 -39.18 53.27
C LYS A 267 -13.25 -40.71 53.36
N ASN A 268 -12.78 -41.39 52.32
CA ASN A 268 -12.67 -42.85 52.31
C ASN A 268 -11.62 -43.39 53.30
N GLN A 269 -10.52 -42.66 53.52
CA GLN A 269 -9.53 -43.03 54.55
C GLN A 269 -10.08 -42.91 55.99
N LYS A 270 -11.07 -42.04 56.24
CA LYS A 270 -11.72 -41.92 57.55
C LYS A 270 -12.79 -43.00 57.80
N LEU A 271 -13.32 -43.65 56.76
CA LEU A 271 -14.34 -44.70 56.89
C LEU A 271 -13.74 -46.10 57.10
N ASN A 272 -12.45 -46.28 56.82
CA ASN A 272 -11.71 -47.54 56.98
C ASN A 272 -10.84 -47.61 58.25
N LYS A 273 -11.01 -46.67 59.18
CA LYS A 273 -10.42 -46.67 60.52
C LYS A 273 -11.54 -46.72 61.54
#